data_AF-A0A953TPN7-F1
#
_entry.id   AF-A0A953TPN7-F1
#
_cell.length_a   1.000
_cell.length_b   1.000
_cell.length_c   1.000
_cell.angle_alpha   90.00
_cell.angle_beta   90.00
_cell.angle_gamma   90.00
#
_symmetry.space_group_name_H-M   'P 1'
#
loop_
_entity.id
_entity.type
_entity.pdbx_description
1 polymer ?
#
loop_
_entity_poly.entity_id
_entity_poly.type
_entity_poly.pdbx_seq_one_letter_code
_entity_poly.pdbx_strand_id
1 'polypeptide(L)'
;PAEALRAELEKRDSEIKRLTRELDQVRMKSASSSAANLGDKIKEVKGVKVLAHRVDNLERPQLRTLVDQLRDKLGSGVVVVGSATDGNVSLIAGVTKDLTSRIQAGKVVGAVAQKVGGKGGGRPDLAEAGGKDAAALDSALAEVYKVVETLLG
;
A
#
# COMPACT_ATOMS: atom_id res chain seq x y z
N PRO A 1 36.88 11.62 27.30
CA PRO A 1 37.56 10.41 26.77
C PRO A 1 36.72 9.73 25.68
N ALA A 2 37.36 9.07 24.71
CA ALA A 2 36.69 8.46 23.55
C ALA A 2 35.65 7.38 23.93
N GLU A 3 35.83 6.71 25.08
CA GLU A 3 34.88 5.70 25.58
C GLU A 3 33.53 6.28 26.01
N ALA A 4 33.53 7.44 26.69
CA ALA A 4 32.30 8.12 27.08
C ALA A 4 31.49 8.58 25.86
N LEU A 5 32.18 9.00 24.79
CA LEU A 5 31.56 9.35 23.52
C LEU A 5 30.95 8.13 22.83
N ARG A 6 31.64 6.98 22.84
CA ARG A 6 31.13 5.72 22.29
C ARG A 6 29.87 5.24 23.03
N ALA A 7 29.87 5.27 24.36
CA ALA A 7 28.72 4.89 25.17
C ALA A 7 27.48 5.78 24.91
N GLU A 8 27.69 7.10 24.76
CA GLU A 8 26.60 8.03 24.43
C GLU A 8 26.05 7.79 23.01
N LEU A 9 26.91 7.46 22.04
CA LEU A 9 26.48 7.07 20.69
C LEU A 9 25.66 5.77 20.70
N GLU A 10 26.13 4.74 21.40
CA GLU A 10 25.39 3.47 21.53
C GLU A 10 24.02 3.66 22.18
N LYS A 11 23.96 4.50 23.22
CA LYS A 11 22.70 4.87 23.87
C LYS A 11 21.75 5.56 22.88
N ARG A 12 22.22 6.55 22.12
CA ARG A 12 21.43 7.25 21.11
C ARG A 12 20.94 6.31 20.01
N ASP A 13 21.79 5.40 19.53
CA ASP A 13 21.40 4.41 18.51
C ASP A 13 20.32 3.46 19.03
N SER A 14 20.42 3.05 20.31
CA SER A 14 19.39 2.22 20.94
C SER A 14 18.05 2.95 21.07
N GLU A 15 18.10 4.25 21.40
CA GLU A 15 16.91 5.09 21.53
C GLU A 15 16.26 5.37 20.17
N ILE A 16 17.04 5.65 19.14
CA ILE A 16 16.57 5.77 17.75
C ILE A 16 15.84 4.48 17.34
N LYS A 17 16.44 3.31 17.56
CA LYS A 17 15.81 2.02 17.24
C LYS A 17 14.50 1.81 17.99
N ARG A 18 14.43 2.20 19.27
CA ARG A 18 13.20 2.12 20.08
C ARG A 18 12.11 3.03 19.51
N LEU A 19 12.44 4.30 19.27
CA LEU A 19 11.50 5.30 18.76
C LEU A 19 10.99 4.93 17.36
N THR A 20 11.84 4.40 16.48
CA THR A 20 11.41 3.91 15.15
C THR A 20 10.39 2.79 15.27
N ARG A 21 10.59 1.82 16.18
CA ARG A 21 9.64 0.73 16.40
C ARG A 21 8.31 1.22 16.94
N GLU A 22 8.33 2.15 17.89
CA GLU A 22 7.11 2.75 18.45
C GLU A 22 6.34 3.53 17.38
N LEU A 23 7.05 4.30 16.55
CA LEU A 23 6.46 5.03 15.43
C LEU A 23 5.77 4.06 14.44
N ASP A 24 6.43 2.96 14.09
CA ASP A 24 5.87 1.95 13.20
C ASP A 24 4.62 1.28 13.78
N GLN A 25 4.60 1.00 15.08
CA GLN A 25 3.44 0.43 15.76
C GLN A 25 2.25 1.40 15.74
N VAL A 26 2.48 2.68 16.03
CA VAL A 26 1.43 3.71 16.02
C VAL A 26 0.87 3.90 14.61
N ARG A 27 1.75 3.97 13.60
CA ARG A 27 1.35 4.08 12.18
C ARG A 27 0.49 2.91 11.74
N MET A 28 0.90 1.68 12.06
CA MET A 28 0.11 0.48 11.76
C MET A 28 -1.24 0.46 12.48
N LYS A 29 -1.29 0.84 13.76
CA LYS A 29 -2.56 0.92 14.50
C LYS A 29 -3.52 1.92 13.88
N SER A 30 -3.03 3.08 13.46
CA SER A 30 -3.81 4.09 12.73
C SER A 30 -4.35 3.54 11.42
N ALA A 31 -3.48 2.89 10.63
CA ALA A 31 -3.85 2.25 9.37
C ALA A 31 -4.95 1.19 9.53
N SER A 32 -4.82 0.29 10.49
CA SER A 32 -5.81 -0.74 10.78
C SER A 32 -7.16 -0.15 11.24
N SER A 33 -7.13 0.98 11.94
CA SER A 33 -8.36 1.68 12.37
C SER A 33 -9.09 2.31 11.18
N SER A 34 -8.35 2.98 10.29
CA SER A 34 -8.89 3.49 9.02
C SER A 34 -9.46 2.38 8.14
N ALA A 35 -8.86 1.19 8.21
CA ALA A 35 -9.31 0.00 7.49
C ALA A 35 -10.60 -0.64 8.02
N ALA A 36 -11.04 -0.31 9.23
CA ALA A 36 -12.21 -0.91 9.85
C ALA A 36 -13.54 -0.50 9.18
N ASN A 37 -13.58 0.68 8.55
CA ASN A 37 -14.79 1.27 7.95
C ASN A 37 -14.74 1.29 6.41
N LEU A 38 -14.07 0.33 5.78
CA LEU A 38 -13.89 0.33 4.32
C LEU A 38 -15.03 -0.32 3.52
N GLY A 39 -16.12 -0.73 4.17
CA GLY A 39 -17.28 -1.33 3.50
C GLY A 39 -17.78 -0.48 2.32
N ASP A 40 -17.93 0.82 2.54
CA ASP A 40 -18.43 1.77 1.52
C ASP A 40 -17.45 2.00 0.36
N LYS A 41 -16.17 1.64 0.54
CA LYS A 41 -15.14 1.73 -0.50
C LYS A 41 -15.02 0.45 -1.33
N ILE A 42 -15.68 -0.64 -0.94
CA ILE A 42 -15.70 -1.86 -1.74
C ILE A 42 -16.72 -1.69 -2.87
N LYS A 43 -16.27 -1.82 -4.11
CA LYS A 43 -17.15 -1.79 -5.29
C LYS A 43 -17.05 -3.10 -6.04
N GLU A 44 -18.18 -3.56 -6.57
CA GLU A 44 -18.19 -4.68 -7.50
C GLU A 44 -17.99 -4.17 -8.93
N VAL A 45 -16.99 -4.71 -9.62
CA VAL A 45 -16.63 -4.36 -10.99
C VAL A 45 -16.57 -5.66 -11.79
N LYS A 46 -17.49 -5.85 -12.74
CA LYS A 46 -17.54 -7.04 -13.61
C LYS A 46 -17.50 -8.37 -12.81
N GLY A 47 -18.22 -8.41 -11.68
CA GLY A 47 -18.28 -9.58 -10.79
C GLY A 47 -17.04 -9.79 -9.90
N VAL A 48 -16.16 -8.78 -9.79
CA VAL A 48 -14.96 -8.79 -8.93
C VAL A 48 -15.09 -7.67 -7.90
N LYS A 49 -14.88 -7.98 -6.61
CA LYS A 49 -14.82 -6.95 -5.57
C LYS A 49 -13.49 -6.21 -5.66
N VAL A 50 -13.55 -4.89 -5.61
CA VAL A 50 -12.40 -4.00 -5.72
C VAL A 50 -12.41 -3.03 -4.55
N LEU A 51 -11.25 -2.86 -3.91
CA LEU A 51 -11.02 -1.90 -2.84
C LEU A 51 -9.80 -1.05 -3.16
N ALA A 52 -9.97 0.27 -3.19
CA ALA A 52 -8.87 1.23 -3.27
C ALA A 52 -8.83 2.09 -1.99
N HIS A 53 -7.66 2.20 -1.37
CA HIS A 53 -7.51 2.94 -0.11
C HIS A 53 -6.18 3.70 -0.03
N ARG A 54 -6.23 4.89 0.61
CA ARG A 54 -5.04 5.69 0.92
C ARG A 54 -4.75 5.61 2.41
N VAL A 55 -3.51 5.33 2.75
CA VAL A 55 -2.98 5.41 4.11
C VAL A 55 -1.57 5.98 4.04
N ASP A 56 -1.40 7.21 4.51
CA ASP A 56 -0.13 7.93 4.41
C ASP A 56 0.87 7.55 5.52
N ASN A 57 2.14 7.86 5.28
CA ASN A 57 3.26 7.61 6.19
C ASN A 57 3.51 6.13 6.48
N LEU A 58 3.05 5.22 5.62
CA LEU A 58 3.42 3.82 5.66
C LEU A 58 4.52 3.49 4.65
N GLU A 59 5.49 2.70 5.11
CA GLU A 59 6.52 2.12 4.28
C GLU A 59 6.04 0.83 3.61
N ARG A 60 6.75 0.38 2.58
CA ARG A 60 6.35 -0.81 1.78
C ARG A 60 6.04 -2.07 2.61
N PRO A 61 6.84 -2.44 3.64
CA PRO A 61 6.52 -3.62 4.45
C PRO A 61 5.17 -3.50 5.16
N GLN A 62 4.85 -2.31 5.68
CA GLN A 62 3.60 -2.01 6.37
C GLN A 62 2.41 -2.02 5.41
N LEU A 63 2.58 -1.41 4.23
CA LEU A 63 1.57 -1.45 3.17
C LEU A 63 1.28 -2.88 2.72
N ARG A 64 2.30 -3.72 2.61
CA ARG A 64 2.12 -5.12 2.19
C ARG A 64 1.27 -5.87 3.21
N THR A 65 1.61 -5.74 4.50
CA THR A 65 0.82 -6.30 5.59
C THR A 65 -0.63 -5.81 5.55
N LEU A 66 -0.86 -4.52 5.30
CA LEU A 66 -2.21 -3.98 5.20
C LEU A 66 -2.98 -4.54 3.98
N VAL A 67 -2.34 -4.63 2.81
CA VAL A 67 -2.95 -5.23 1.61
C VAL A 67 -3.33 -6.68 1.86
N ASP A 68 -2.44 -7.47 2.48
CA ASP A 68 -2.73 -8.86 2.82
C ASP A 68 -3.94 -8.95 3.77
N GLN A 69 -3.97 -8.16 4.84
CA GLN A 69 -5.11 -8.12 5.78
C GLN A 69 -6.43 -7.74 5.10
N LEU A 70 -6.41 -6.73 4.23
CA LEU A 70 -7.60 -6.27 3.50
C LEU A 70 -8.08 -7.30 2.48
N ARG A 71 -7.14 -7.94 1.78
CA ARG A 71 -7.43 -8.99 0.81
C ARG A 71 -8.06 -10.20 1.50
N ASP A 72 -7.51 -10.61 2.65
CA ASP A 72 -8.04 -11.73 3.43
C ASP A 72 -9.44 -11.42 3.95
N LYS A 73 -9.70 -10.19 4.41
CA LYS A 73 -11.05 -9.74 4.80
C LYS A 73 -12.03 -9.70 3.63
N LEU A 74 -11.57 -9.37 2.43
CA LEU A 74 -12.41 -9.31 1.23
C LEU A 74 -12.81 -10.70 0.73
N GLY A 75 -11.98 -11.71 1.02
CA GLY A 75 -12.17 -13.11 0.65
C GLY A 75 -11.78 -13.42 -0.80
N SER A 76 -12.42 -12.73 -1.75
CA SER A 76 -12.08 -12.76 -3.18
C SER A 76 -12.18 -11.35 -3.77
N GLY A 77 -11.11 -10.88 -4.42
CA GLY A 77 -11.10 -9.55 -5.02
C GLY A 77 -9.71 -8.95 -5.27
N VAL A 78 -9.73 -7.65 -5.56
CA VAL A 78 -8.55 -6.82 -5.83
C VAL A 78 -8.48 -5.72 -4.77
N VAL A 79 -7.33 -5.57 -4.14
CA VAL A 79 -7.04 -4.50 -3.17
C VAL A 79 -5.88 -3.66 -3.69
N VAL A 80 -6.02 -2.34 -3.68
CA VAL A 80 -4.94 -1.39 -3.98
C VAL A 80 -4.82 -0.41 -2.83
N VAL A 81 -3.63 -0.32 -2.23
CA VAL A 81 -3.34 0.65 -1.17
C VAL A 81 -2.22 1.57 -1.62
N GLY A 82 -2.39 2.87 -1.38
CA GLY A 82 -1.36 3.89 -1.60
C GLY A 82 -0.99 4.63 -0.32
N SER A 83 0.28 5.05 -0.23
CA SER A 83 0.82 5.91 0.83
C SER A 83 1.61 7.05 0.22
N ALA A 84 1.40 8.26 0.72
CA ALA A 84 2.31 9.37 0.54
C ALA A 84 3.24 9.53 1.76
N THR A 85 4.54 9.63 1.51
CA THR A 85 5.57 9.96 2.52
C THR A 85 6.58 10.90 1.86
N ASP A 86 6.78 12.09 2.42
CA ASP A 86 7.76 13.09 1.94
C ASP A 86 7.68 13.38 0.43
N GLY A 87 6.46 13.51 -0.09
CA GLY A 87 6.19 13.76 -1.52
C GLY A 87 6.33 12.52 -2.43
N ASN A 88 6.87 11.42 -1.92
CA ASN A 88 6.94 10.16 -2.64
C ASN A 88 5.69 9.32 -2.42
N VAL A 89 5.33 8.55 -3.44
CA VAL A 89 4.19 7.62 -3.40
C VAL A 89 4.70 6.19 -3.38
N SER A 90 4.12 5.38 -2.52
CA SER A 90 4.21 3.91 -2.56
C SER A 90 2.83 3.31 -2.82
N LEU A 91 2.73 2.36 -3.73
CA LEU A 91 1.51 1.66 -4.10
C LEU A 91 1.73 0.15 -4.00
N ILE A 92 0.77 -0.57 -3.44
CA ILE A 92 0.75 -2.03 -3.44
C ILE A 92 -0.63 -2.50 -3.89
N ALA A 93 -0.64 -3.44 -4.84
CA ALA A 93 -1.84 -4.14 -5.29
C ALA A 93 -1.76 -5.61 -4.90
N GLY A 94 -2.85 -6.14 -4.36
CA GLY A 94 -3.06 -7.55 -4.07
C GLY A 94 -4.27 -8.08 -4.83
N VAL A 95 -4.13 -9.27 -5.42
CA VAL A 95 -5.21 -9.99 -6.10
C VAL A 95 -5.31 -11.38 -5.48
N THR A 96 -6.52 -11.82 -5.15
CA THR A 96 -6.74 -13.18 -4.63
C THR A 96 -6.44 -14.24 -5.68
N LYS A 97 -5.94 -15.40 -5.24
CA LYS A 97 -5.41 -16.44 -6.13
C LYS A 97 -6.41 -16.90 -7.20
N ASP A 98 -7.69 -17.00 -6.84
CA ASP A 98 -8.80 -17.37 -7.71
C ASP A 98 -9.03 -16.39 -8.88
N LEU A 99 -8.57 -15.15 -8.76
CA LEU A 99 -8.73 -14.11 -9.78
C LEU A 99 -7.47 -13.86 -10.62
N THR A 100 -6.31 -14.40 -10.22
CA THR A 100 -5.01 -14.12 -10.87
C THR A 100 -4.94 -14.48 -12.37
N SER A 101 -5.78 -15.42 -12.83
CA SER A 101 -5.90 -15.79 -14.24
C SER A 101 -6.69 -14.76 -15.07
N ARG A 102 -7.59 -14.01 -14.42
CA ARG A 102 -8.45 -12.99 -15.04
C ARG A 102 -7.83 -11.60 -14.94
N ILE A 103 -7.21 -11.29 -13.80
CA ILE A 103 -6.61 -9.98 -13.53
C ILE A 103 -5.32 -10.15 -12.72
N GLN A 104 -4.29 -9.37 -13.06
CA GLN A 104 -2.97 -9.48 -12.44
C GLN A 104 -2.62 -8.20 -11.69
N ALA A 105 -2.14 -8.33 -10.45
CA ALA A 105 -1.75 -7.21 -9.59
C ALA A 105 -0.74 -6.27 -10.27
N GLY A 106 0.24 -6.83 -10.98
CA GLY A 106 1.25 -6.07 -11.72
C GLY A 106 0.66 -5.13 -12.77
N LYS A 107 -0.38 -5.56 -13.49
CA LYS A 107 -1.06 -4.73 -14.50
C LYS A 107 -1.87 -3.61 -13.86
N VAL A 108 -2.57 -3.92 -12.76
CA VAL A 108 -3.36 -2.94 -12.01
C VAL A 108 -2.46 -1.85 -11.45
N VAL A 109 -1.43 -2.23 -10.68
CA VAL A 109 -0.55 -1.24 -10.02
C VAL A 109 0.27 -0.46 -11.04
N GLY A 110 0.67 -1.08 -12.15
CA GLY A 110 1.43 -0.41 -13.21
C GLY A 110 0.64 0.73 -13.86
N ALA A 111 -0.65 0.51 -14.17
CA ALA A 111 -1.52 1.54 -14.74
C ALA A 111 -1.78 2.69 -13.75
N VAL A 112 -1.97 2.38 -12.47
CA VAL A 112 -2.18 3.39 -11.42
C VAL A 112 -0.90 4.19 -11.15
N ALA A 113 0.26 3.53 -11.14
CA ALA A 113 1.55 4.14 -10.88
C ALA A 113 1.92 5.21 -11.91
N GLN A 114 1.55 5.02 -13.18
CA GLN A 114 1.81 6.02 -14.22
C GLN A 114 1.15 7.37 -13.90
N LYS A 115 -0.02 7.37 -13.24
CA LYS A 115 -0.73 8.60 -12.86
C LYS A 115 -0.03 9.39 -11.76
N VAL A 116 0.81 8.75 -10.95
CA VAL A 116 1.62 9.40 -9.91
C VAL A 116 3.08 9.61 -10.35
N GLY A 117 3.32 9.63 -11.67
CA GLY A 117 4.66 9.79 -12.26
C GLY A 117 5.59 8.61 -11.97
N GLY A 118 5.01 7.42 -11.82
CA GLY A 118 5.66 6.24 -11.28
C GLY A 118 5.70 5.04 -12.23
N LYS A 119 6.31 3.97 -11.73
CA LYS A 119 6.33 2.65 -12.38
C LYS A 119 6.35 1.54 -11.32
N GLY A 120 5.94 0.35 -11.72
CA GLY A 120 5.93 -0.80 -10.83
C GLY A 120 5.69 -2.10 -11.57
N GLY A 121 5.60 -3.17 -10.79
CA GLY A 121 5.43 -4.52 -11.27
C GLY A 121 5.49 -5.52 -10.13
N GLY A 122 5.37 -6.80 -10.46
CA GLY A 122 5.39 -7.85 -9.48
C GLY A 122 4.72 -9.10 -10.02
N ARG A 123 4.33 -9.97 -9.09
CA ARG A 123 3.66 -11.23 -9.40
C ARG A 123 2.16 -10.99 -9.67
N PRO A 124 1.45 -11.97 -10.26
CA PRO A 124 0.02 -11.88 -10.49
C PRO A 124 -0.81 -11.62 -9.22
N ASP A 125 -0.38 -12.13 -8.07
CA ASP A 125 -1.07 -12.04 -6.77
C ASP A 125 -0.70 -10.80 -5.95
N LEU A 126 0.50 -10.26 -6.16
CA LEU A 126 1.02 -9.13 -5.40
C LEU A 126 2.02 -8.33 -6.25
N ALA A 127 1.82 -7.02 -6.32
CA ALA A 127 2.71 -6.12 -7.04
C ALA A 127 2.88 -4.79 -6.32
N GLU A 128 4.04 -4.18 -6.55
CA GLU A 128 4.45 -2.95 -5.89
C GLU A 128 4.84 -1.91 -6.94
N ALA A 129 4.57 -0.64 -6.65
CA ALA A 129 4.98 0.48 -7.46
C ALA A 129 5.34 1.69 -6.59
N GLY A 130 6.04 2.65 -7.20
CA GLY A 130 6.30 3.94 -6.57
C GLY A 130 6.18 5.08 -7.57
N GLY A 131 5.96 6.29 -7.05
CA GLY A 131 5.81 7.53 -7.81
C GLY A 131 6.35 8.73 -7.05
N LYS A 132 6.35 9.89 -7.70
CA LYS A 132 6.87 11.16 -7.16
C LYS A 132 5.81 12.26 -7.03
N ASP A 133 4.57 11.96 -7.42
CA ASP A 133 3.47 12.89 -7.37
C ASP A 133 2.43 12.44 -6.32
N ALA A 134 2.67 12.86 -5.07
CA ALA A 134 1.74 12.62 -3.98
C ALA A 134 0.41 13.38 -4.13
N ALA A 135 0.38 14.50 -4.85
CA ALA A 135 -0.84 15.26 -5.09
C ALA A 135 -1.80 14.50 -6.03
N ALA A 136 -1.25 13.72 -6.96
CA ALA A 136 -2.03 12.85 -7.85
C ALA A 136 -2.52 11.53 -7.20
N LEU A 137 -2.15 11.22 -5.95
CA LEU A 137 -2.44 9.92 -5.35
C LEU A 137 -3.95 9.64 -5.22
N ASP A 138 -4.74 10.62 -4.77
CA ASP A 138 -6.18 10.42 -4.58
C ASP A 138 -6.89 10.17 -5.91
N SER A 139 -6.53 10.92 -6.95
CA SER A 139 -7.09 10.72 -8.30
C SER A 139 -6.63 9.40 -8.91
N ALA A 140 -5.37 9.00 -8.67
CA ALA A 140 -4.86 7.71 -9.12
C ALA A 140 -5.58 6.53 -8.46
N LEU A 141 -5.85 6.59 -7.16
CA LEU A 141 -6.60 5.56 -6.43
C LEU A 141 -8.08 5.50 -6.85
N ALA A 142 -8.71 6.64 -7.14
CA ALA A 142 -10.08 6.67 -7.66
C ALA A 142 -10.20 5.96 -9.02
N GLU A 143 -9.14 5.97 -9.82
CA GLU A 143 -9.10 5.34 -11.15
C GLU A 143 -8.91 3.82 -11.11
N VAL A 144 -8.58 3.24 -9.95
CA VAL A 144 -8.40 1.78 -9.77
C VAL A 144 -9.61 1.01 -10.30
N TYR A 145 -10.83 1.46 -9.99
CA TYR A 145 -12.06 0.77 -10.42
C TYR A 145 -12.17 0.70 -11.94
N LYS A 146 -11.85 1.80 -12.63
CA LYS A 146 -11.87 1.89 -14.10
C LYS A 146 -10.74 1.07 -14.73
N VAL A 147 -9.56 1.06 -14.12
CA VAL A 147 -8.44 0.21 -14.54
C VAL A 147 -8.82 -1.27 -14.44
N VAL A 148 -9.43 -1.68 -13.33
CA VAL A 148 -9.90 -3.07 -13.14
C VAL A 148 -10.98 -3.41 -14.16
N GLU A 149 -11.95 -2.53 -14.39
CA GLU A 149 -12.97 -2.72 -15.42
C GLU A 149 -12.35 -2.96 -16.80
N THR A 150 -11.43 -2.09 -17.20
CA THR A 150 -10.74 -2.19 -18.50
C THR A 150 -9.95 -3.49 -18.64
N LEU A 151 -9.31 -3.96 -17.56
CA LEU A 151 -8.53 -5.19 -17.57
C LEU A 151 -9.39 -6.46 -17.61
N LEU A 152 -10.64 -6.38 -17.18
CA LEU A 152 -11.59 -7.51 -17.19
C LEU A 152 -12.42 -7.61 -18.49
N GLY A 153 -12.40 -6.57 -19.33
CA GLY A 153 -13.26 -6.45 -20.53
C GLY A 153 -14.68 -5.99 -20.19
#